data_AF-X0T5T5-F1
#
_entry.id   AF-X0T5T5-F1
#
_cell.length_a   1.000
_cell.length_b   1.000
_cell.length_c   1.000
_cell.angle_alpha   90.00
_cell.angle_beta   90.00
_cell.angle_gamma   90.00
#
_symmetry.space_group_name_H-M   'P 1'
#
loop_
_entity.id
_entity.type
_entity.pdbx_description
1 polymer ?
#
loop_
_entity_poly.entity_id
_entity_poly.type
_entity_poly.pdbx_seq_one_letter_code
_entity_poly.pdbx_strand_id
1 'polypeptide(L)'
;AREYLESRSDVETIKIVSETSIAVNVGEGRVRETPLNEPVLVSVALREEPSYRVWDEYAGILGRKERNPVRGEEVKLYVDGELVVRVNDDGELVESETTGSGGKAFFSYTFTEPRVYILRAEFKGGEHHFASTREISVSFKPFPWFLLVIPLALSVLLLAFLIWRRKVLSRFRFYLILVLALVGIACAAYGLYGEDLYPWIYLAFAPVAVWFMWFGYSLCRRLWGKRPPRGGGGPGIVPGPQGTAVPKAERKKAREGSIAIDFPQIREALPNVWGVGDELHISCSLKEGHGKIPAAESMEFYLDRRLLGRNKVNQRGKADLAYSVETKGTYVIGGKLGKKNKGERLIRIVDYREEIISLFNWLLQRWRSQGIDIPSEATPREIQQIVLSAKMGINEKLLDRIVGCFEETDYSEHLIERRHYEVMYLSQQALLSER
;
A
#
# COMPACT_ATOMS: atom_id res chain seq x y z
N ALA A 1 20.74 -17.98 -32.46
CA ALA A 1 21.67 -16.81 -32.39
C ALA A 1 20.95 -15.52 -32.76
N ARG A 2 20.41 -15.37 -33.98
CA ARG A 2 19.57 -14.22 -34.36
C ARG A 2 18.29 -14.10 -33.53
N GLU A 3 17.52 -15.19 -33.40
CA GLU A 3 16.37 -15.32 -32.47
C GLU A 3 16.75 -15.11 -30.99
N TYR A 4 18.01 -15.34 -30.61
CA TYR A 4 18.51 -15.17 -29.24
C TYR A 4 18.93 -13.71 -28.96
N LEU A 5 19.28 -12.95 -30.01
CA LEU A 5 19.60 -11.53 -29.93
C LEU A 5 18.35 -10.66 -30.01
N GLU A 6 17.31 -11.10 -30.73
CA GLU A 6 16.00 -10.42 -30.79
C GLU A 6 15.20 -10.50 -29.48
N SER A 7 15.61 -11.35 -28.52
CA SER A 7 14.90 -11.54 -27.24
C SER A 7 15.44 -10.69 -26.08
N ARG A 8 16.43 -9.80 -26.29
CA ARG A 8 16.95 -8.89 -25.26
C ARG A 8 16.59 -7.45 -25.62
N SER A 9 15.95 -6.75 -24.67
CA SER A 9 15.50 -5.38 -24.86
C SER A 9 16.19 -4.41 -23.90
N ASP A 10 16.85 -3.39 -24.45
CA ASP A 10 17.46 -2.27 -23.71
C ASP A 10 16.41 -1.33 -23.05
N VAL A 11 15.11 -1.56 -23.29
CA VAL A 11 14.00 -0.87 -22.62
C VAL A 11 13.64 -1.60 -21.32
N GLU A 12 14.22 -1.16 -20.18
CA GLU A 12 14.05 -1.86 -18.90
C GLU A 12 12.72 -1.55 -18.20
N THR A 13 12.04 -0.42 -18.49
CA THR A 13 10.73 -0.13 -17.87
C THR A 13 9.91 0.90 -18.67
N ILE A 14 8.63 0.60 -18.94
CA ILE A 14 7.60 1.60 -19.29
C ILE A 14 6.78 1.85 -18.02
N LYS A 15 6.67 3.10 -17.61
CA LYS A 15 6.04 3.49 -16.36
C LYS A 15 5.02 4.61 -16.58
N ILE A 16 3.81 4.42 -16.06
CA ILE A 16 2.80 5.48 -15.97
C ILE A 16 3.08 6.28 -14.69
N VAL A 17 3.43 7.55 -14.84
CA VAL A 17 4.06 8.33 -13.76
C VAL A 17 3.07 9.03 -12.83
N SER A 18 1.96 9.59 -13.32
CA SER A 18 0.95 10.28 -12.46
C SER A 18 -0.15 10.96 -13.28
N GLU A 19 -1.21 11.43 -12.62
CA GLU A 19 -2.01 12.61 -13.05
C GLU A 19 -1.47 13.95 -12.49
N THR A 20 -0.75 14.00 -11.36
CA THR A 20 -0.05 15.24 -10.90
C THR A 20 1.23 14.95 -10.09
N SER A 21 2.29 14.50 -10.77
CA SER A 21 3.69 14.30 -10.35
C SER A 21 4.00 13.82 -8.90
N ILE A 22 4.53 12.59 -8.76
CA ILE A 22 5.67 12.19 -7.88
C ILE A 22 6.18 10.81 -8.35
N ALA A 23 7.50 10.63 -8.41
CA ALA A 23 8.15 9.42 -8.89
C ALA A 23 8.10 8.26 -7.89
N VAL A 24 7.47 7.12 -8.25
CA VAL A 24 7.58 5.86 -7.45
C VAL A 24 7.84 4.64 -8.32
N ASN A 25 8.95 3.96 -8.07
CA ASN A 25 9.50 2.80 -8.77
C ASN A 25 8.51 1.62 -8.86
N VAL A 26 8.32 1.00 -10.03
CA VAL A 26 7.62 -0.29 -10.16
C VAL A 26 8.26 -1.11 -11.29
N GLY A 27 9.08 -2.08 -10.89
CA GLY A 27 9.29 -3.30 -11.66
C GLY A 27 8.08 -4.23 -11.47
N GLU A 28 7.84 -5.06 -12.49
CA GLU A 28 6.78 -6.07 -12.62
C GLU A 28 5.36 -5.56 -12.96
N GLY A 29 4.83 -6.10 -14.06
CA GLY A 29 3.60 -5.71 -14.73
C GLY A 29 2.35 -5.96 -13.89
N ARG A 30 1.89 -4.91 -13.20
CA ARG A 30 0.54 -4.84 -12.65
C ARG A 30 -0.32 -3.90 -13.49
N VAL A 31 -1.51 -4.39 -13.84
CA VAL A 31 -2.60 -3.60 -14.44
C VAL A 31 -3.06 -2.59 -13.39
N ARG A 32 -3.00 -1.29 -13.70
CA ARG A 32 -3.47 -0.19 -12.84
C ARG A 32 -4.69 0.46 -13.49
N GLU A 33 -5.70 0.77 -12.69
CA GLU A 33 -6.91 1.48 -13.13
C GLU A 33 -6.64 2.99 -13.11
N THR A 34 -7.08 3.72 -14.14
CA THR A 34 -6.84 5.17 -14.31
C THR A 34 -8.12 5.84 -14.84
N PRO A 35 -8.42 7.09 -14.45
CA PRO A 35 -9.54 7.87 -15.00
C PRO A 35 -9.47 8.04 -16.52
N LEU A 36 -10.63 8.22 -17.16
CA LEU A 36 -10.74 8.50 -18.59
C LEU A 36 -10.67 10.03 -18.81
N ASN A 37 -10.06 10.47 -19.92
CA ASN A 37 -9.91 11.88 -20.34
C ASN A 37 -8.87 12.74 -19.60
N GLU A 38 -8.01 12.15 -18.75
CA GLU A 38 -6.87 12.86 -18.20
C GLU A 38 -5.58 12.51 -18.97
N PRO A 39 -4.65 13.47 -19.15
CA PRO A 39 -3.38 13.22 -19.81
C PRO A 39 -2.53 12.26 -18.96
N VAL A 40 -2.23 11.08 -19.51
CA VAL A 40 -1.41 10.09 -18.83
C VAL A 40 0.04 10.29 -19.22
N LEU A 41 0.90 10.60 -18.25
CA LEU A 41 2.35 10.69 -18.48
C LEU A 41 2.98 9.30 -18.48
N VAL A 42 3.46 8.88 -19.65
CA VAL A 42 4.22 7.65 -19.85
C VAL A 42 5.71 8.00 -19.89
N SER A 43 6.48 7.49 -18.94
CA SER A 43 7.95 7.56 -18.98
C SER A 43 8.54 6.25 -19.46
N VAL A 44 9.39 6.33 -20.48
CA VAL A 44 10.18 5.19 -20.97
C VAL A 44 11.62 5.42 -20.53
N ALA A 45 12.23 4.43 -19.87
CA ALA A 45 13.63 4.49 -19.45
C ALA A 45 14.48 3.52 -20.29
N LEU A 46 15.56 4.05 -20.87
CA LEU A 46 16.62 3.29 -21.54
C LEU A 46 17.81 3.13 -20.58
N ARG A 47 18.39 1.93 -20.53
CA ARG A 47 19.60 1.64 -19.75
C ARG A 47 20.52 0.74 -20.55
N GLU A 48 21.82 0.91 -20.36
CA GLU A 48 22.83 0.05 -20.98
C GLU A 48 22.76 -1.37 -20.39
N GLU A 49 22.53 -2.37 -21.24
CA GLU A 49 22.97 -3.74 -20.95
C GLU A 49 24.45 -3.91 -21.35
N PRO A 50 25.28 -4.58 -20.53
CA PRO A 50 26.64 -4.89 -20.95
C PRO A 50 26.62 -5.86 -22.13
N SER A 51 26.98 -5.36 -23.31
CA SER A 51 27.53 -6.21 -24.36
C SER A 51 28.93 -6.67 -23.91
N TYR A 52 29.30 -7.93 -24.20
CA TYR A 52 30.50 -8.67 -23.75
C TYR A 52 30.39 -9.46 -22.43
N ARG A 53 29.72 -10.62 -22.49
CA ARG A 53 29.95 -11.77 -21.59
C ARG A 53 30.86 -12.80 -22.28
N VAL A 54 32.14 -12.47 -22.48
CA VAL A 54 33.18 -13.48 -22.78
C VAL A 54 34.43 -13.29 -21.90
N TRP A 55 34.52 -12.21 -21.11
CA TRP A 55 35.70 -11.89 -20.29
C TRP A 55 35.41 -11.64 -18.80
N ASP A 56 34.24 -12.05 -18.30
CA ASP A 56 33.81 -11.76 -16.91
C ASP A 56 34.36 -12.71 -15.83
N GLU A 57 35.38 -13.52 -16.13
CA GLU A 57 36.09 -14.28 -15.08
C GLU A 57 37.17 -13.46 -14.34
N TYR A 58 37.42 -12.19 -14.71
CA TYR A 58 38.44 -11.33 -14.07
C TYR A 58 37.94 -9.99 -13.50
N ALA A 59 36.63 -9.68 -13.56
CA ALA A 59 36.10 -8.37 -13.15
C ALA A 59 35.74 -8.24 -11.65
N GLY A 60 36.29 -9.08 -10.77
CA GLY A 60 36.04 -9.03 -9.32
C GLY A 60 36.70 -7.86 -8.56
N ILE A 61 37.30 -6.86 -9.24
CA ILE A 61 38.14 -5.82 -8.60
C ILE A 61 37.69 -4.38 -8.89
N LEU A 62 36.69 -4.12 -9.74
CA LEU A 62 36.20 -2.76 -9.98
C LEU A 62 34.75 -2.62 -9.51
N GLY A 63 34.54 -1.72 -8.53
CA GLY A 63 33.25 -1.47 -7.89
C GLY A 63 32.11 -1.25 -8.87
N ARG A 64 30.88 -1.54 -8.42
CA ARG A 64 29.63 -1.35 -9.18
C ARG A 64 29.63 0.01 -9.89
N LYS A 65 29.99 0.02 -11.17
CA LYS A 65 29.79 1.16 -12.04
C LYS A 65 28.28 1.34 -12.15
N GLU A 66 27.78 2.49 -11.68
CA GLU A 66 26.44 2.93 -12.02
C GLU A 66 26.30 2.82 -13.54
N ARG A 67 25.26 2.11 -14.01
CA ARG A 67 24.98 1.98 -15.43
C ARG A 67 24.68 3.38 -15.97
N ASN A 68 25.41 3.81 -16.98
CA ASN A 68 25.22 5.15 -17.52
C ASN A 68 23.83 5.23 -18.19
N PRO A 69 23.05 6.28 -17.88
CA PRO A 69 21.78 6.50 -18.57
C PRO A 69 22.02 6.82 -20.05
N VAL A 70 21.26 6.17 -20.93
CA VAL A 70 21.34 6.40 -22.38
C VAL A 70 20.67 7.73 -22.71
N ARG A 71 21.48 8.78 -22.95
CA ARG A 71 21.03 10.16 -23.18
C ARG A 71 21.09 10.52 -24.65
N GLY A 72 20.12 11.30 -25.12
CA GLY A 72 20.14 11.86 -26.48
C GLY A 72 19.57 10.94 -27.54
N GLU A 73 18.99 9.80 -27.14
CA GLU A 73 18.48 8.79 -28.05
C GLU A 73 16.98 8.97 -28.31
N GLU A 74 16.55 8.75 -29.56
CA GLU A 74 15.15 8.88 -29.95
C GLU A 74 14.33 7.65 -29.58
N VAL A 75 13.22 7.86 -28.88
CA VAL A 75 12.23 6.83 -28.55
C VAL A 75 10.92 7.16 -29.26
N LYS A 76 10.26 6.15 -29.84
CA LYS A 76 8.91 6.24 -30.40
C LYS A 76 7.92 5.52 -29.48
N LEU A 77 6.71 6.07 -29.33
CA LEU A 77 5.62 5.45 -28.58
C LEU A 77 4.46 5.15 -29.53
N TYR A 78 3.94 3.94 -29.47
CA TYR A 78 2.73 3.52 -30.16
C TYR A 78 1.64 3.17 -29.16
N VAL A 79 0.39 3.49 -29.50
CA VAL A 79 -0.82 3.14 -28.75
C VAL A 79 -1.71 2.33 -29.70
N ASP A 80 -1.99 1.07 -29.36
CA ASP A 80 -2.74 0.14 -30.20
C ASP A 80 -2.17 -0.01 -31.63
N GLY A 81 -0.85 0.14 -31.77
CA GLY A 81 -0.14 0.06 -33.05
C GLY A 81 -0.06 1.38 -33.83
N GLU A 82 -0.75 2.44 -33.39
CA GLU A 82 -0.67 3.76 -33.99
C GLU A 82 0.44 4.60 -33.33
N LEU A 83 1.28 5.25 -34.14
CA LEU A 83 2.36 6.10 -33.64
C LEU A 83 1.79 7.36 -32.97
N VAL A 84 2.19 7.61 -31.74
CA VAL A 84 1.84 8.84 -31.02
C VAL A 84 2.67 9.99 -31.57
N VAL A 85 2.03 10.84 -32.37
CA VAL A 85 2.64 12.07 -32.90
C VAL A 85 2.19 13.23 -32.03
N ARG A 86 3.14 14.08 -31.62
CA ARG A 86 2.86 15.32 -30.90
C ARG A 86 3.09 16.52 -31.81
N VAL A 87 2.50 17.64 -31.43
CA VAL A 87 2.84 18.95 -32.00
C VAL A 87 3.77 19.64 -31.00
N ASN A 88 4.98 20.03 -31.42
CA ASN A 88 5.88 20.82 -30.57
C ASN A 88 5.40 22.29 -30.46
N ASP A 89 6.10 23.10 -29.66
CA ASP A 89 5.76 24.52 -29.46
C ASP A 89 5.78 25.33 -30.78
N ASP A 90 6.50 24.85 -31.79
CA ASP A 90 6.62 25.47 -33.12
C ASP A 90 5.53 25.01 -34.11
N GLY A 91 4.62 24.12 -33.70
CA GLY A 91 3.57 23.61 -34.56
C GLY A 91 3.97 22.43 -35.45
N GLU A 92 5.20 21.91 -35.31
CA GLU A 92 5.70 20.78 -36.08
C GLU A 92 5.31 19.45 -35.44
N LEU A 93 5.05 18.46 -36.30
CA LEU A 93 4.75 17.09 -35.89
C LEU A 93 6.05 16.38 -35.48
N VAL A 94 6.14 16.05 -34.20
CA VAL A 94 7.23 15.30 -33.59
C VAL A 94 6.79 13.86 -33.35
N GLU A 95 7.47 12.92 -34.00
CA GLU A 95 7.21 11.48 -33.95
C GLU A 95 8.01 10.73 -32.87
N SER A 96 9.00 11.38 -32.26
CA SER A 96 9.93 10.78 -31.31
C SER A 96 10.29 11.75 -30.19
N GLU A 97 10.57 11.22 -29.00
CA GLU A 97 11.06 11.99 -27.86
C GLU A 97 12.50 11.57 -27.56
N THR A 98 13.36 12.54 -27.29
CA THR A 98 14.76 12.27 -27.00
C THR A 98 14.96 11.98 -25.51
N THR A 99 15.75 10.97 -25.15
CA THR A 99 16.03 10.67 -23.75
C THR A 99 16.81 11.79 -23.06
N GLY A 100 16.30 12.27 -21.92
CA GLY A 100 16.96 13.27 -21.09
C GLY A 100 18.19 12.73 -20.35
N SER A 101 18.79 13.55 -19.48
CA SER A 101 20.00 13.19 -18.70
C SER A 101 19.84 11.96 -17.80
N GLY A 102 18.61 11.59 -17.44
CA GLY A 102 18.31 10.37 -16.69
C GLY A 102 17.99 9.14 -17.55
N GLY A 103 18.21 9.22 -18.86
CA GLY A 103 17.92 8.13 -19.80
C GLY A 103 16.42 7.89 -20.00
N LYS A 104 15.61 8.95 -19.85
CA LYS A 104 14.15 8.86 -19.87
C LYS A 104 13.54 9.76 -20.94
N ALA A 105 12.61 9.21 -21.69
CA ALA A 105 11.72 9.94 -22.60
C ALA A 105 10.32 10.01 -21.99
N PHE A 106 9.62 11.13 -22.17
CA PHE A 106 8.30 11.36 -21.59
C PHE A 106 7.27 11.62 -22.68
N PHE A 107 6.20 10.84 -22.68
CA PHE A 107 5.04 11.00 -23.56
C PHE A 107 3.80 11.31 -22.72
N SER A 108 2.92 12.13 -23.25
CA SER A 108 1.58 12.41 -22.71
C SER A 108 0.58 12.05 -23.79
N TYR A 109 -0.36 11.20 -23.44
CA TYR A 109 -1.42 10.72 -24.31
C TYR A 109 -2.75 10.75 -23.56
N THR A 110 -3.82 11.16 -24.24
CA THR A 110 -5.17 11.21 -23.67
C THR A 110 -6.01 10.08 -24.23
N PHE A 111 -6.43 9.16 -23.36
CA PHE A 111 -7.31 8.06 -23.73
C PHE A 111 -8.77 8.52 -23.73
N THR A 112 -9.47 8.34 -24.87
CA THR A 112 -10.83 8.82 -25.09
C THR A 112 -11.90 7.77 -24.82
N GLU A 113 -11.55 6.47 -24.92
CA GLU A 113 -12.50 5.37 -24.73
C GLU A 113 -12.08 4.42 -23.59
N PRO A 114 -13.02 3.89 -22.80
CA PRO A 114 -12.72 2.90 -21.78
C PRO A 114 -12.53 1.52 -22.42
N ARG A 115 -11.27 1.18 -22.73
CA ARG A 115 -10.86 -0.13 -23.25
C ARG A 115 -9.47 -0.52 -22.74
N VAL A 116 -8.99 -1.69 -23.16
CA VAL A 116 -7.60 -2.09 -22.97
C VAL A 116 -6.78 -1.51 -24.12
N TYR A 117 -5.75 -0.73 -23.80
CA TYR A 117 -4.79 -0.18 -24.74
C TYR A 117 -3.46 -0.92 -24.64
N ILE A 118 -2.81 -1.16 -25.77
CA ILE A 118 -1.46 -1.73 -25.85
C ILE A 118 -0.49 -0.59 -26.13
N LEU A 119 0.36 -0.28 -25.15
CA LEU A 119 1.42 0.71 -25.27
C LEU A 119 2.71 0.00 -25.70
N ARG A 120 3.29 0.41 -26.83
CA ARG A 120 4.56 -0.11 -27.34
C ARG A 120 5.57 1.03 -27.41
N ALA A 121 6.68 0.92 -26.70
CA ALA A 121 7.82 1.81 -26.88
C ALA A 121 8.87 1.12 -27.77
N GLU A 122 9.39 1.85 -28.75
CA GLU A 122 10.41 1.39 -29.69
C GLU A 122 11.62 2.33 -29.63
N PHE A 123 12.78 1.75 -29.43
CA PHE A 123 14.08 2.39 -29.57
C PHE A 123 14.81 1.73 -30.74
N LYS A 124 15.23 2.51 -31.73
CA LYS A 124 15.84 1.97 -32.97
C LYS A 124 17.29 1.52 -32.81
N GLY A 125 17.90 1.77 -31.66
CA GLY A 125 19.34 1.60 -31.46
C GLY A 125 20.11 2.82 -31.94
N GLY A 126 21.21 3.10 -31.25
CA GLY A 126 22.15 4.17 -31.59
C GLY A 126 23.46 3.58 -32.13
N GLU A 127 24.50 4.41 -32.25
CA GLU A 127 25.85 3.95 -32.64
C GLU A 127 26.43 2.94 -31.63
N HIS A 128 25.96 2.98 -30.38
CA HIS A 128 26.48 2.18 -29.26
C HIS A 128 25.41 1.35 -28.53
N HIS A 129 24.15 1.39 -28.95
CA HIS A 129 23.03 0.74 -28.25
C HIS A 129 22.16 -0.04 -29.23
N PHE A 130 21.60 -1.17 -28.79
CA PHE A 130 20.82 -2.04 -29.68
C PHE A 130 19.38 -1.56 -29.81
N ALA A 131 18.79 -1.87 -30.96
CA ALA A 131 17.36 -1.68 -31.15
C ALA A 131 16.60 -2.52 -30.11
N SER A 132 15.56 -1.94 -29.50
CA SER A 132 14.75 -2.63 -28.52
C SER A 132 13.30 -2.17 -28.55
N THR A 133 12.40 -3.08 -28.22
CA THR A 133 10.96 -2.83 -28.20
C THR A 133 10.36 -3.40 -26.93
N ARG A 134 9.39 -2.70 -26.33
CA ARG A 134 8.66 -3.19 -25.17
C ARG A 134 7.18 -2.83 -25.24
N GLU A 135 6.33 -3.78 -24.84
CA GLU A 135 4.87 -3.64 -24.85
C GLU A 135 4.28 -3.78 -23.45
N ILE A 136 3.26 -2.98 -23.11
CA ILE A 136 2.48 -3.06 -21.87
C ILE A 136 0.99 -2.85 -22.19
N SER A 137 0.12 -3.65 -21.59
CA SER A 137 -1.34 -3.47 -21.64
C SER A 137 -1.87 -2.62 -20.48
N VAL A 138 -2.64 -1.58 -20.77
CA VAL A 138 -3.29 -0.69 -19.80
C VAL A 138 -4.81 -0.81 -19.94
N SER A 139 -5.53 -1.10 -18.86
CA SER A 139 -6.98 -1.32 -18.90
C SER A 139 -7.74 -0.16 -18.27
N PHE A 140 -8.54 0.55 -19.07
CA PHE A 140 -9.48 1.56 -18.58
C PHE A 140 -10.88 0.95 -18.50
N LYS A 141 -11.42 0.82 -17.29
CA LYS A 141 -12.82 0.40 -17.11
C LYS A 141 -13.71 1.62 -17.16
N PRO A 142 -14.89 1.54 -17.81
CA PRO A 142 -15.83 2.65 -17.77
C PRO A 142 -16.19 2.92 -16.31
N PHE A 143 -16.03 4.18 -15.89
CA PHE A 143 -16.50 4.59 -14.58
C PHE A 143 -18.01 4.29 -14.54
N PRO A 144 -18.50 3.48 -13.60
CA PRO A 144 -19.90 3.10 -13.54
C PRO A 144 -20.73 4.29 -13.04
N TRP A 145 -21.00 5.25 -13.93
CA TRP A 145 -21.74 6.49 -13.64
C TRP A 145 -23.11 6.22 -13.00
N PHE A 146 -23.69 5.04 -13.24
CA PHE A 146 -24.91 4.58 -12.59
C PHE A 146 -24.79 4.50 -11.05
N LEU A 147 -23.59 4.24 -10.51
CA LEU A 147 -23.35 4.29 -9.06
C LEU A 147 -23.52 5.70 -8.47
N LEU A 148 -23.40 6.75 -9.28
CA LEU A 148 -23.72 8.13 -8.88
C LEU A 148 -25.18 8.48 -9.14
N VAL A 149 -25.72 8.07 -10.29
CA VAL A 149 -27.09 8.46 -10.68
C VAL A 149 -28.16 7.75 -9.85
N ILE A 150 -27.96 6.48 -9.46
CA ILE A 150 -28.91 5.73 -8.63
C ILE A 150 -29.13 6.41 -7.25
N PRO A 151 -28.11 6.70 -6.43
CA PRO A 151 -28.32 7.35 -5.15
C PRO A 151 -28.85 8.79 -5.31
N LEU A 152 -28.46 9.52 -6.36
CA LEU A 152 -29.04 10.83 -6.64
C LEU A 152 -30.55 10.72 -6.93
N ALA A 153 -30.95 9.80 -7.82
CA ALA A 153 -32.35 9.56 -8.15
C ALA A 153 -33.16 9.09 -6.94
N LEU A 154 -32.63 8.18 -6.12
CA LEU A 154 -33.24 7.74 -4.87
C LEU A 154 -33.40 8.90 -3.87
N SER A 155 -32.42 9.79 -3.79
CA SER A 155 -32.48 10.99 -2.93
C SER A 155 -33.57 11.95 -3.39
N VAL A 156 -33.72 12.17 -4.70
CA VAL A 156 -34.79 12.99 -5.28
C VAL A 156 -36.16 12.36 -5.04
N LEU A 157 -36.30 11.05 -5.24
CA LEU A 157 -37.55 10.31 -4.96
C LEU A 157 -37.91 10.35 -3.47
N LEU A 158 -36.92 10.19 -2.58
CA LEU A 158 -37.11 10.33 -1.13
C LEU A 158 -37.57 11.75 -0.77
N LEU A 159 -36.95 12.78 -1.37
CA LEU A 159 -37.34 14.17 -1.14
C LEU A 159 -38.77 14.44 -1.61
N ALA A 160 -39.14 13.98 -2.81
CA ALA A 160 -40.49 14.08 -3.35
C ALA A 160 -41.51 13.36 -2.46
N PHE A 161 -41.18 12.15 -1.99
CA PHE A 161 -42.00 11.39 -1.06
C PHE A 161 -42.17 12.12 0.29
N LEU A 162 -41.11 12.70 0.83
CA LEU A 162 -41.16 13.47 2.08
C LEU A 162 -41.95 14.77 1.92
N ILE A 163 -41.89 15.43 0.75
CA ILE A 163 -42.71 16.62 0.41
C ILE A 163 -44.19 16.22 0.29
N TRP A 164 -44.49 15.12 -0.38
CA TRP A 164 -45.85 14.58 -0.46
C TRP A 164 -46.42 14.23 0.92
N ARG A 165 -45.60 13.59 1.77
CA ARG A 165 -45.94 13.24 3.16
C ARG A 165 -46.00 14.44 4.11
N ARG A 166 -45.51 15.61 3.68
CA ARG A 166 -45.45 16.86 4.48
C ARG A 166 -46.83 17.43 4.85
N LYS A 167 -47.92 16.86 4.33
CA LYS A 167 -49.28 17.10 4.87
C LYS A 167 -49.48 16.55 6.29
N VAL A 168 -48.58 15.72 6.84
CA VAL A 168 -48.84 14.96 8.09
C VAL A 168 -47.75 15.07 9.18
N LEU A 169 -46.53 15.57 8.90
CA LEU A 169 -45.48 15.68 9.93
C LEU A 169 -45.05 17.13 10.23
N SER A 170 -44.94 17.43 11.53
CA SER A 170 -44.50 18.72 12.04
C SER A 170 -43.13 19.09 11.47
N ARG A 171 -42.98 20.38 11.11
CA ARG A 171 -41.84 20.93 10.37
C ARG A 171 -40.47 20.53 10.94
N PHE A 172 -40.37 20.26 12.24
CA PHE A 172 -39.12 19.92 12.94
C PHE A 172 -38.53 18.55 12.56
N ARG A 173 -39.36 17.49 12.45
CA ARG A 173 -38.86 16.13 12.15
C ARG A 173 -38.33 16.00 10.72
N PHE A 174 -38.85 16.82 9.81
CA PHE A 174 -38.42 16.86 8.42
C PHE A 174 -36.97 17.36 8.28
N TYR A 175 -36.61 18.44 8.97
CA TYR A 175 -35.25 19.00 8.89
C TYR A 175 -34.20 18.06 9.47
N LEU A 176 -34.51 17.36 10.56
CA LEU A 176 -33.58 16.40 11.15
C LEU A 176 -33.27 15.23 10.19
N ILE A 177 -34.30 14.69 9.53
CA ILE A 177 -34.13 13.60 8.56
C ILE A 177 -33.33 14.07 7.33
N LEU A 178 -33.58 15.29 6.84
CA LEU A 178 -32.83 15.85 5.72
C LEU A 178 -31.34 16.01 6.05
N VAL A 179 -31.01 16.51 7.24
CA VAL A 179 -29.62 16.68 7.69
C VAL A 179 -28.92 15.32 7.80
N LEU A 180 -29.58 14.32 8.40
CA LEU A 180 -28.99 12.98 8.53
C LEU A 180 -28.77 12.30 7.17
N ALA A 181 -29.66 12.51 6.19
CA ALA A 181 -29.49 12.01 4.84
C ALA A 181 -28.30 12.68 4.12
N LEU A 182 -28.14 14.00 4.25
CA LEU A 182 -27.00 14.73 3.67
C LEU A 182 -25.66 14.31 4.29
N VAL A 183 -25.61 14.08 5.60
CA VAL A 183 -24.43 13.55 6.29
C VAL A 183 -24.10 12.14 5.79
N GLY A 184 -25.10 11.27 5.63
CA GLY A 184 -24.91 9.93 5.08
C GLY A 184 -24.33 9.92 3.66
N ILE A 185 -24.84 10.81 2.79
CA ILE A 185 -24.32 10.98 1.41
C ILE A 185 -22.86 11.46 1.44
N ALA A 186 -22.53 12.42 2.31
CA ALA A 186 -21.16 12.91 2.44
C ALA A 186 -20.17 11.85 2.96
N CYS A 187 -20.58 11.04 3.94
CA CYS A 187 -19.76 9.93 4.42
C CYS A 187 -19.55 8.84 3.34
N ALA A 188 -20.59 8.54 2.55
CA ALA A 188 -20.49 7.59 1.45
C ALA A 188 -19.58 8.10 0.32
N ALA A 189 -19.68 9.39 -0.01
CA ALA A 189 -18.78 10.03 -0.97
C ALA A 189 -17.32 10.02 -0.45
N TYR A 190 -17.09 10.33 0.81
CA TYR A 190 -15.75 10.29 1.41
C TYR A 190 -15.10 8.90 1.33
N GLY A 191 -15.88 7.84 1.57
CA GLY A 191 -15.39 6.46 1.46
C GLY A 191 -15.08 5.99 0.04
N LEU A 192 -15.66 6.62 -0.99
CA LEU A 192 -15.47 6.23 -2.40
C LEU A 192 -14.40 7.05 -3.12
N TYR A 193 -14.20 8.31 -2.74
CA TYR A 193 -13.40 9.27 -3.53
C TYR A 193 -12.07 9.70 -2.89
N GLY A 194 -11.73 9.22 -1.68
CA GLY A 194 -10.45 9.53 -1.05
C GLY A 194 -10.26 11.01 -0.74
N GLU A 195 -8.99 11.43 -0.55
CA GLU A 195 -8.63 12.76 -0.05
C GLU A 195 -8.84 13.90 -1.07
N ASP A 196 -9.06 13.60 -2.35
CA ASP A 196 -9.12 14.61 -3.42
C ASP A 196 -10.44 15.40 -3.45
N LEU A 197 -11.48 14.95 -2.73
CA LEU A 197 -12.78 15.64 -2.67
C LEU A 197 -12.86 16.73 -1.59
N TYR A 198 -11.82 16.89 -0.77
CA TYR A 198 -11.81 17.75 0.42
C TYR A 198 -12.22 19.22 0.13
N PRO A 199 -11.70 19.89 -0.91
CA PRO A 199 -12.00 21.31 -1.17
C PRO A 199 -13.48 21.56 -1.51
N TRP A 200 -14.08 20.64 -2.26
CA TRP A 200 -15.46 20.75 -2.73
C TRP A 200 -16.48 20.45 -1.62
N ILE A 201 -16.15 19.53 -0.71
CA ILE A 201 -16.95 19.26 0.49
C ILE A 201 -17.04 20.54 1.35
N TYR A 202 -15.93 21.25 1.58
CA TYR A 202 -15.97 22.51 2.36
C TYR A 202 -16.84 23.58 1.71
N LEU A 203 -16.77 23.76 0.39
CA LEU A 203 -17.61 24.71 -0.33
C LEU A 203 -19.11 24.34 -0.25
N ALA A 204 -19.44 23.05 -0.33
CA ALA A 204 -20.82 22.57 -0.22
C ALA A 204 -21.38 22.68 1.20
N PHE A 205 -20.55 22.51 2.23
CA PHE A 205 -20.96 22.54 3.64
C PHE A 205 -20.87 23.92 4.30
N ALA A 206 -20.15 24.89 3.73
CA ALA A 206 -20.06 26.25 4.27
C ALA A 206 -21.43 26.92 4.49
N PRO A 207 -22.41 26.85 3.56
CA PRO A 207 -23.74 27.43 3.78
C PRO A 207 -24.51 26.73 4.91
N VAL A 208 -24.33 25.41 5.03
CA VAL A 208 -24.95 24.59 6.08
C VAL A 208 -24.36 24.94 7.45
N ALA A 209 -23.05 25.12 7.54
CA ALA A 209 -22.36 25.53 8.75
C ALA A 209 -22.77 26.95 9.19
N VAL A 210 -22.87 27.91 8.25
CA VAL A 210 -23.37 29.26 8.52
C VAL A 210 -24.82 29.22 9.01
N TRP A 211 -25.66 28.38 8.40
CA TRP A 211 -27.05 28.19 8.83
C TRP A 211 -27.15 27.56 10.23
N PHE A 212 -26.33 26.55 10.54
CA PHE A 212 -26.25 25.95 11.88
C PHE A 212 -25.71 26.92 12.92
N MET A 213 -24.74 27.78 12.58
CA MET A 213 -24.27 28.85 13.46
C MET A 213 -25.37 29.88 13.72
N TRP A 214 -26.11 30.29 12.70
CA TRP A 214 -27.22 31.24 12.87
C TRP A 214 -28.39 30.63 13.66
N PHE A 215 -28.72 29.37 13.40
CA PHE A 215 -29.75 28.64 14.12
C PHE A 215 -29.34 28.36 15.58
N GLY A 216 -28.10 27.93 15.80
CA GLY A 216 -27.49 27.76 17.10
C GLY A 216 -27.46 29.08 17.87
N TYR A 217 -27.08 30.18 17.23
CA TYR A 217 -27.13 31.53 17.81
C TYR A 217 -28.56 31.94 18.18
N SER A 218 -29.55 31.64 17.34
CA SER A 218 -30.98 31.90 17.64
C SER A 218 -31.49 31.07 18.81
N LEU A 219 -31.10 29.79 18.89
CA LEU A 219 -31.45 28.89 19.98
C LEU A 219 -30.75 29.29 21.29
N CYS A 220 -29.45 29.59 21.23
CA CYS A 220 -28.67 30.12 22.34
C CYS A 220 -29.20 31.47 22.81
N ARG A 221 -29.62 32.37 21.91
CA ARG A 221 -30.25 33.65 22.31
C ARG A 221 -31.56 33.44 23.07
N ARG A 222 -32.32 32.38 22.75
CA ARG A 222 -33.53 31.99 23.50
C ARG A 222 -33.23 31.27 24.82
N LEU A 223 -32.16 30.47 24.87
CA LEU A 223 -31.80 29.67 26.05
C LEU A 223 -30.90 30.42 27.05
N TRP A 224 -30.11 31.39 26.62
CA TRP A 224 -29.18 32.19 27.44
C TRP A 224 -29.73 33.56 27.87
N GLY A 225 -31.03 33.82 27.67
CA GLY A 225 -31.73 34.92 28.34
C GLY A 225 -31.84 34.78 29.87
N LYS A 226 -31.35 33.67 30.44
CA LYS A 226 -31.20 33.48 31.88
C LYS A 226 -29.74 33.11 32.18
N ARG A 227 -29.00 34.04 32.79
CA ARG A 227 -27.61 33.85 33.21
C ARG A 227 -27.54 32.95 34.45
N PRO A 228 -26.63 31.97 34.47
CA PRO A 228 -25.95 31.55 35.70
C PRO A 228 -24.45 31.91 35.65
N PRO A 229 -23.77 31.86 36.81
CA PRO A 229 -22.48 32.52 37.03
C PRO A 229 -21.26 31.72 36.54
N ARG A 230 -20.17 32.47 36.42
CA ARG A 230 -18.80 32.10 36.04
C ARG A 230 -18.17 31.00 36.91
N GLY A 231 -17.44 30.10 36.25
CA GLY A 231 -16.27 29.34 36.74
C GLY A 231 -15.70 28.59 35.53
N GLY A 232 -14.51 28.89 35.01
CA GLY A 232 -13.19 28.54 35.58
C GLY A 232 -12.68 27.29 34.84
N GLY A 233 -11.93 27.41 33.74
CA GLY A 233 -10.47 27.20 33.69
C GLY A 233 -10.12 25.78 33.19
N GLY A 234 -9.66 25.61 31.95
CA GLY A 234 -8.26 25.23 31.66
C GLY A 234 -8.16 24.12 30.59
N PRO A 235 -7.01 23.93 29.91
CA PRO A 235 -6.97 23.65 28.46
C PRO A 235 -6.51 22.24 28.01
N GLY A 236 -7.13 21.79 26.92
CA GLY A 236 -6.52 21.31 25.67
C GLY A 236 -5.40 20.25 25.67
N ILE A 237 -5.77 19.01 25.35
CA ILE A 237 -4.85 17.95 24.91
C ILE A 237 -4.84 17.91 23.37
N VAL A 238 -3.64 17.98 22.76
CA VAL A 238 -3.40 17.83 21.31
C VAL A 238 -3.19 16.34 20.99
N PRO A 239 -3.80 15.77 19.92
CA PRO A 239 -3.61 14.38 19.54
C PRO A 239 -2.33 14.18 18.70
N GLY A 240 -1.56 13.13 19.04
CA GLY A 240 -0.38 12.69 18.30
C GLY A 240 -0.70 11.90 17.01
N PRO A 241 0.32 11.63 16.16
CA PRO A 241 0.13 11.12 14.81
C PRO A 241 -0.22 9.63 14.79
N GLN A 242 -1.09 9.29 13.86
CA GLN A 242 -1.63 7.96 13.61
C GLN A 242 -0.50 6.99 13.21
N GLY A 243 -0.19 6.04 14.09
CA GLY A 243 0.48 4.81 13.68
C GLY A 243 -0.46 4.04 12.75
N THR A 244 0.09 3.55 11.64
CA THR A 244 -0.53 2.50 10.82
C THR A 244 -0.96 1.37 11.74
N ALA A 245 -2.25 1.33 12.03
CA ALA A 245 -2.85 0.36 12.91
C ALA A 245 -2.66 -1.03 12.30
N VAL A 246 -1.75 -1.81 12.88
CA VAL A 246 -1.96 -3.26 12.94
C VAL A 246 -3.36 -3.43 13.54
N PRO A 247 -4.31 -4.08 12.85
CA PRO A 247 -5.67 -4.17 13.33
C PRO A 247 -5.64 -4.85 14.69
N LYS A 248 -5.88 -4.06 15.74
CA LYS A 248 -6.06 -4.52 17.11
C LYS A 248 -7.27 -5.45 17.06
N ALA A 249 -7.02 -6.75 17.19
CA ALA A 249 -8.03 -7.78 17.04
C ALA A 249 -9.24 -7.45 17.92
N GLU A 250 -10.32 -7.00 17.27
CA GLU A 250 -11.63 -6.85 17.92
C GLU A 250 -12.03 -8.22 18.46
N ARG A 251 -12.04 -8.36 19.79
CA ARG A 251 -12.68 -9.49 20.49
C ARG A 251 -14.19 -9.41 20.26
N LYS A 252 -14.65 -9.79 19.07
CA LYS A 252 -16.07 -10.14 18.83
C LYS A 252 -16.37 -11.40 19.64
N LYS A 253 -17.51 -11.38 20.37
CA LYS A 253 -18.06 -12.53 21.10
C LYS A 253 -17.91 -13.80 20.25
N ALA A 254 -17.16 -14.76 20.77
CA ALA A 254 -16.86 -16.02 20.09
C ALA A 254 -18.17 -16.72 19.73
N ARG A 255 -18.45 -16.86 18.44
CA ARG A 255 -19.50 -17.75 17.96
C ARG A 255 -19.07 -19.18 18.28
N GLU A 256 -19.97 -19.97 18.84
CA GLU A 256 -19.80 -21.42 19.00
C GLU A 256 -19.34 -22.02 17.67
N GLY A 257 -18.27 -22.83 17.70
CA GLY A 257 -17.67 -23.42 16.50
C GLY A 257 -16.51 -22.62 15.86
N SER A 258 -15.90 -21.66 16.54
CA SER A 258 -14.73 -20.97 15.99
C SER A 258 -13.45 -21.80 16.12
N ILE A 259 -12.69 -21.91 15.03
CA ILE A 259 -11.37 -22.54 15.01
C ILE A 259 -10.33 -21.47 15.38
N ALA A 260 -9.45 -21.79 16.33
CA ALA A 260 -8.26 -21.02 16.62
C ALA A 260 -7.12 -21.50 15.71
N ILE A 261 -6.40 -20.54 15.14
CA ILE A 261 -5.23 -20.79 14.29
C ILE A 261 -4.04 -20.19 14.99
N ASP A 262 -3.07 -21.02 15.31
CA ASP A 262 -1.84 -20.69 16.01
C ASP A 262 -0.62 -21.12 15.21
N PHE A 263 0.51 -20.51 15.53
CA PHE A 263 1.77 -20.71 14.83
C PHE A 263 2.87 -21.02 15.86
N PRO A 264 3.13 -22.32 16.17
CA PRO A 264 3.99 -22.71 17.28
C PRO A 264 5.45 -22.28 17.13
N GLN A 265 5.89 -21.97 15.90
CA GLN A 265 7.24 -21.47 15.63
C GLN A 265 7.43 -19.99 16.00
N ILE A 266 6.34 -19.24 16.20
CA ILE A 266 6.42 -17.82 16.53
C ILE A 266 6.48 -17.64 18.05
N ARG A 267 7.58 -17.05 18.53
CA ARG A 267 7.70 -16.62 19.94
C ARG A 267 6.66 -15.55 20.24
N GLU A 268 6.18 -15.52 21.48
CA GLU A 268 5.28 -14.46 21.94
C GLU A 268 5.88 -13.07 21.66
N ALA A 269 5.03 -12.11 21.29
CA ALA A 269 5.35 -10.73 20.88
C ALA A 269 5.88 -10.52 19.43
N LEU A 270 6.18 -11.56 18.66
CA LEU A 270 6.52 -11.42 17.25
C LEU A 270 5.26 -11.32 16.37
N PRO A 271 5.29 -10.52 15.29
CA PRO A 271 4.19 -10.45 14.34
C PRO A 271 4.11 -11.73 13.51
N ASN A 272 2.94 -11.98 12.89
CA ASN A 272 2.70 -13.13 12.01
C ASN A 272 3.43 -12.95 10.66
N VAL A 273 4.77 -12.98 10.67
CA VAL A 273 5.66 -12.75 9.52
C VAL A 273 6.58 -13.96 9.28
N TRP A 274 6.74 -14.34 8.01
CA TRP A 274 7.62 -15.41 7.55
C TRP A 274 8.43 -15.01 6.32
N GLY A 275 9.58 -15.66 6.12
CA GLY A 275 10.39 -15.53 4.92
C GLY A 275 9.76 -16.24 3.72
N VAL A 276 10.09 -15.80 2.51
CA VAL A 276 9.81 -16.57 1.30
C VAL A 276 10.50 -17.92 1.38
N GLY A 277 9.74 -19.00 1.16
CA GLY A 277 10.24 -20.38 1.21
C GLY A 277 10.32 -20.99 2.62
N ASP A 278 10.18 -20.19 3.68
CA ASP A 278 10.16 -20.71 5.04
C ASP A 278 9.01 -21.69 5.26
N GLU A 279 9.29 -22.76 6.00
CA GLU A 279 8.27 -23.73 6.39
C GLU A 279 7.38 -23.15 7.49
N LEU A 280 6.13 -22.86 7.14
CA LEU A 280 5.08 -22.40 8.05
C LEU A 280 4.38 -23.60 8.70
N HIS A 281 4.52 -23.74 10.02
CA HIS A 281 3.74 -24.70 10.81
C HIS A 281 2.43 -24.07 11.27
N ILE A 282 1.32 -24.57 10.71
CA ILE A 282 -0.04 -24.11 10.99
C ILE A 282 -0.69 -25.08 11.97
N SER A 283 -1.08 -24.59 13.14
CA SER A 283 -1.79 -25.35 14.17
C SER A 283 -3.22 -24.87 14.28
N CYS A 284 -4.19 -25.69 13.89
CA CYS A 284 -5.62 -25.40 14.09
C CYS A 284 -6.14 -26.16 15.30
N SER A 285 -6.82 -25.46 16.22
CA SER A 285 -7.49 -26.06 17.37
C SER A 285 -8.95 -25.60 17.47
N LEU A 286 -9.84 -26.50 17.91
CA LEU A 286 -11.21 -26.12 18.25
C LEU A 286 -11.18 -25.31 19.55
N LYS A 287 -11.75 -24.09 19.54
CA LYS A 287 -11.93 -23.35 20.80
C LYS A 287 -12.88 -24.13 21.69
N GLU A 288 -12.45 -24.39 22.93
CA GLU A 288 -13.24 -25.13 23.90
C GLU A 288 -14.61 -24.48 24.10
N GLY A 289 -15.64 -25.22 23.68
CA GLY A 289 -17.04 -24.92 23.90
C GLY A 289 -17.79 -26.25 23.92
N HIS A 290 -17.92 -26.85 25.10
CA HIS A 290 -18.75 -28.00 25.53
C HIS A 290 -19.38 -28.93 24.47
N GLY A 291 -18.64 -29.33 23.44
CA GLY A 291 -19.10 -30.25 22.40
C GLY A 291 -18.17 -31.43 22.28
N LYS A 292 -18.72 -32.64 22.11
CA LYS A 292 -17.92 -33.83 21.77
C LYS A 292 -17.10 -33.53 20.52
N ILE A 293 -15.78 -33.67 20.61
CA ILE A 293 -14.87 -33.61 19.46
C ILE A 293 -15.30 -34.74 18.51
N PRO A 294 -15.75 -34.44 17.27
CA PRO A 294 -16.12 -35.49 16.33
C PRO A 294 -14.85 -36.26 15.94
N ALA A 295 -14.66 -37.43 16.55
CA ALA A 295 -13.41 -38.20 16.53
C ALA A 295 -13.03 -38.81 15.16
N ALA A 296 -13.60 -38.33 14.05
CA ALA A 296 -13.35 -38.84 12.70
C ALA A 296 -13.29 -37.75 11.62
N GLU A 297 -13.44 -36.47 11.97
CA GLU A 297 -13.40 -35.39 10.99
C GLU A 297 -11.95 -34.94 10.68
N SER A 298 -11.70 -34.62 9.42
CA SER A 298 -10.43 -34.04 8.97
C SER A 298 -10.53 -32.52 8.93
N MET A 299 -9.51 -31.84 9.45
CA MET A 299 -9.33 -30.39 9.35
C MET A 299 -8.83 -30.04 7.95
N GLU A 300 -9.52 -29.15 7.26
CA GLU A 300 -9.11 -28.57 5.98
C GLU A 300 -8.34 -27.27 6.23
N PHE A 301 -7.17 -27.13 5.61
CA PHE A 301 -6.30 -25.95 5.70
C PHE A 301 -6.31 -25.18 4.39
N TYR A 302 -6.33 -23.86 4.46
CA TYR A 302 -6.42 -22.98 3.29
C TYR A 302 -5.40 -21.84 3.33
N LEU A 303 -4.97 -21.41 2.15
CA LEU A 303 -4.25 -20.16 1.90
C LEU A 303 -5.02 -19.38 0.84
N ASP A 304 -5.55 -18.21 1.16
CA ASP A 304 -6.38 -17.39 0.25
C ASP A 304 -7.48 -18.20 -0.45
N ARG A 305 -8.17 -19.05 0.33
CA ARG A 305 -9.24 -19.98 -0.11
C ARG A 305 -8.77 -21.17 -0.97
N ARG A 306 -7.49 -21.27 -1.34
CA ARG A 306 -6.91 -22.46 -1.94
C ARG A 306 -6.69 -23.53 -0.87
N LEU A 307 -7.21 -24.74 -1.08
CA LEU A 307 -6.99 -25.86 -0.18
C LEU A 307 -5.52 -26.27 -0.22
N LEU A 308 -4.84 -26.18 0.93
CA LEU A 308 -3.45 -26.62 1.10
C LEU A 308 -3.39 -28.13 1.36
N GLY A 309 -4.28 -28.63 2.22
CA GLY A 309 -4.26 -30.03 2.65
C GLY A 309 -5.35 -30.35 3.67
N ARG A 310 -5.41 -31.63 4.06
CA ARG A 310 -6.32 -32.14 5.08
C ARG A 310 -5.56 -33.01 6.06
N ASN A 311 -5.72 -32.75 7.36
CA ASN A 311 -5.13 -33.59 8.40
C ASN A 311 -6.18 -34.03 9.43
N LYS A 312 -6.02 -35.23 9.98
CA LYS A 312 -6.92 -35.77 10.99
C LYS A 312 -6.82 -34.96 12.28
N VAL A 313 -7.97 -34.64 12.87
CA VAL A 313 -8.03 -33.99 14.18
C VAL A 313 -7.68 -35.01 15.26
N ASN A 314 -6.74 -34.68 16.14
CA ASN A 314 -6.37 -35.54 17.25
C ASN A 314 -7.41 -35.53 18.39
N GLN A 315 -7.20 -36.34 19.43
CA GLN A 315 -8.10 -36.43 20.59
C GLN A 315 -8.27 -35.11 21.36
N ARG A 316 -7.38 -34.14 21.15
CA ARG A 316 -7.43 -32.80 21.77
C ARG A 316 -8.10 -31.76 20.86
N GLY A 317 -8.67 -32.16 19.73
CA GLY A 317 -9.31 -31.21 18.81
C GLY A 317 -8.32 -30.39 18.00
N LYS A 318 -7.06 -30.84 17.86
CA LYS A 318 -5.99 -30.14 17.16
C LYS A 318 -5.57 -30.88 15.89
N ALA A 319 -5.25 -30.12 14.84
CA ALA A 319 -4.60 -30.62 13.64
C ALA A 319 -3.48 -29.66 13.22
N ASP A 320 -2.38 -30.20 12.71
CA ASP A 320 -1.19 -29.45 12.33
C ASP A 320 -0.88 -29.67 10.85
N LEU A 321 -0.35 -28.66 10.15
CA LEU A 321 0.11 -28.74 8.75
C LEU A 321 1.39 -27.91 8.58
N ALA A 322 2.39 -28.46 7.88
CA ALA A 322 3.57 -27.71 7.43
C ALA A 322 3.41 -27.34 5.95
N TYR A 323 3.71 -26.09 5.59
CA TYR A 323 3.59 -25.58 4.23
C TYR A 323 4.57 -24.43 3.97
N SER A 324 5.17 -24.33 2.78
CA SER A 324 6.04 -23.21 2.41
C SER A 324 5.38 -22.32 1.35
N VAL A 325 5.54 -21.01 1.47
CA VAL A 325 4.98 -20.02 0.51
C VAL A 325 6.12 -19.40 -0.30
N GLU A 326 6.07 -19.52 -1.63
CA GLU A 326 7.15 -19.10 -2.52
C GLU A 326 7.06 -17.64 -2.97
N THR A 327 5.94 -16.96 -2.70
CA THR A 327 5.71 -15.58 -3.15
C THR A 327 5.54 -14.63 -1.97
N LYS A 328 6.11 -13.42 -2.09
CA LYS A 328 5.94 -12.35 -1.10
C LYS A 328 4.50 -11.85 -1.15
N GLY A 329 3.92 -11.51 0.00
CA GLY A 329 2.56 -10.98 0.05
C GLY A 329 1.89 -11.10 1.41
N THR A 330 0.66 -10.61 1.50
CA THR A 330 -0.20 -10.82 2.68
C THR A 330 -1.24 -11.88 2.33
N TYR A 331 -1.36 -12.88 3.19
CA TYR A 331 -2.23 -14.04 2.95
C TYR A 331 -3.16 -14.28 4.13
N VAL A 332 -4.30 -14.91 3.85
CA VAL A 332 -5.24 -15.40 4.85
C VAL A 332 -5.08 -16.91 4.99
N ILE A 333 -4.59 -17.36 6.15
CA ILE A 333 -4.60 -18.77 6.54
C ILE A 333 -5.98 -19.11 7.09
N GLY A 334 -6.62 -20.12 6.53
CA GLY A 334 -7.92 -20.62 6.95
C GLY A 334 -7.84 -22.03 7.51
N GLY A 335 -8.65 -22.31 8.53
CA GLY A 335 -8.91 -23.65 9.05
C GLY A 335 -10.40 -23.93 9.02
N LYS A 336 -10.82 -25.12 8.60
CA LYS A 336 -12.23 -25.51 8.53
C LYS A 336 -12.43 -26.95 8.98
N LEU A 337 -13.45 -27.16 9.81
CA LEU A 337 -13.89 -28.48 10.27
C LEU A 337 -15.40 -28.61 10.05
N GLY A 338 -15.80 -29.50 9.15
CA GLY A 338 -17.20 -29.66 8.76
C GLY A 338 -17.80 -28.41 8.10
N LYS A 339 -19.13 -28.24 8.20
CA LYS A 339 -19.84 -27.11 7.54
C LYS A 339 -19.87 -25.82 8.35
N LYS A 340 -19.76 -25.91 9.68
CA LYS A 340 -20.01 -24.78 10.60
C LYS A 340 -18.74 -24.16 11.17
N ASN A 341 -17.68 -24.96 11.36
CA ASN A 341 -16.51 -24.47 12.07
C ASN A 341 -15.48 -23.94 11.09
N LYS A 342 -15.17 -22.64 11.24
CA LYS A 342 -14.13 -21.97 10.44
C LYS A 342 -13.35 -20.97 11.29
N GLY A 343 -12.09 -20.78 10.93
CA GLY A 343 -11.19 -19.78 11.48
C GLY A 343 -10.32 -19.23 10.37
N GLU A 344 -9.93 -17.97 10.49
CA GLU A 344 -9.05 -17.28 9.54
C GLU A 344 -8.05 -16.41 10.32
N ARG A 345 -6.80 -16.34 9.84
CA ARG A 345 -5.74 -15.52 10.43
C ARG A 345 -4.84 -14.96 9.34
N LEU A 346 -4.54 -13.67 9.42
CA LEU A 346 -3.65 -12.98 8.50
C LEU A 346 -2.18 -13.29 8.82
N ILE A 347 -1.41 -13.54 7.77
CA ILE A 347 0.05 -13.67 7.80
C ILE A 347 0.66 -12.79 6.70
N ARG A 348 1.94 -12.44 6.85
CA ARG A 348 2.72 -11.75 5.81
C ARG A 348 3.96 -12.56 5.47
N ILE A 349 4.17 -12.82 4.20
CA ILE A 349 5.37 -13.44 3.63
C ILE A 349 6.25 -12.33 3.07
N VAL A 350 7.48 -12.23 3.57
CA VAL A 350 8.43 -11.16 3.26
C VAL A 350 9.77 -11.72 2.85
N ASP A 351 10.63 -10.87 2.34
CA ASP A 351 12.07 -11.11 2.35
C ASP A 351 12.66 -10.50 3.61
N TYR A 352 13.34 -11.32 4.41
CA TYR A 352 13.87 -10.86 5.68
C TYR A 352 14.91 -9.76 5.52
N ARG A 353 15.68 -9.76 4.43
CA ARG A 353 16.66 -8.71 4.15
C ARG A 353 15.97 -7.36 3.95
N GLU A 354 14.97 -7.33 3.07
CA GLU A 354 14.17 -6.13 2.80
C GLU A 354 13.43 -5.64 4.07
N GLU A 355 12.89 -6.57 4.86
CA GLU A 355 12.15 -6.24 6.07
C GLU A 355 13.05 -5.63 7.15
N ILE A 356 14.25 -6.19 7.38
CA ILE A 356 15.24 -5.62 8.33
C ILE A 356 15.68 -4.22 7.87
N ILE A 357 15.96 -4.04 6.58
CA ILE A 357 16.31 -2.73 6.01
C ILE A 357 15.17 -1.72 6.22
N SER A 358 13.92 -2.14 6.01
CA SER A 358 12.75 -1.32 6.25
C SER A 358 12.61 -0.93 7.73
N LEU A 359 12.84 -1.86 8.66
CA LEU A 359 12.79 -1.58 10.11
C LEU A 359 13.87 -0.57 10.52
N PHE A 360 15.07 -0.66 9.95
CA PHE A 360 16.15 0.29 10.23
C PHE A 360 15.82 1.68 9.67
N ASN A 361 15.39 1.76 8.41
CA ASN A 361 15.01 3.02 7.78
C ASN A 361 13.86 3.73 8.51
N TRP A 362 12.91 2.98 9.04
CA TRP A 362 11.86 3.52 9.90
C TRP A 362 12.42 4.15 11.18
N LEU A 363 13.42 3.53 11.83
CA LEU A 363 14.11 4.13 12.98
C LEU A 363 14.84 5.42 12.60
N LEU A 364 15.53 5.45 11.45
CA LEU A 364 16.20 6.66 10.97
C LEU A 364 15.21 7.82 10.78
N GLN A 365 14.09 7.56 10.12
CA GLN A 365 13.03 8.57 9.94
C GLN A 365 12.48 9.05 11.27
N ARG A 366 12.29 8.14 12.23
CA ARG A 366 11.84 8.49 13.58
C ARG A 366 12.84 9.39 14.30
N TRP A 367 14.14 9.08 14.25
CA TRP A 367 15.17 9.92 14.87
C TRP A 367 15.28 11.30 14.22
N ARG A 368 15.22 11.36 12.88
CA ARG A 368 15.14 12.64 12.15
C ARG A 368 13.92 13.47 12.57
N SER A 369 12.75 12.83 12.71
CA SER A 369 11.53 13.49 13.20
C SER A 369 11.63 14.01 14.63
N GLN A 370 12.57 13.49 15.41
CA GLN A 370 12.87 13.95 16.77
C GLN A 370 13.94 15.05 16.80
N GLY A 371 14.34 15.57 15.63
CA GLY A 371 15.30 16.65 15.49
C GLY A 371 16.77 16.20 15.51
N ILE A 372 17.06 14.90 15.38
CA ILE A 372 18.44 14.45 15.19
C ILE A 372 18.81 14.70 13.73
N ASP A 373 19.82 15.54 13.50
CA ASP A 373 20.38 15.76 12.17
C ASP A 373 21.27 14.57 11.78
N ILE A 374 20.76 13.75 10.86
CA ILE A 374 21.44 12.54 10.36
C ILE A 374 21.68 12.73 8.86
N PRO A 375 22.94 12.91 8.42
CA PRO A 375 23.29 13.05 7.00
C PRO A 375 22.75 11.91 6.15
N SER A 376 22.46 12.17 4.88
CA SER A 376 21.98 11.15 3.94
C SER A 376 23.02 10.06 3.64
N GLU A 377 24.28 10.44 3.69
CA GLU A 377 25.47 9.65 3.35
C GLU A 377 26.12 9.00 4.56
N ALA A 378 25.57 9.19 5.77
CA ALA A 378 26.12 8.60 6.98
C ALA A 378 26.01 7.06 6.94
N THR A 379 27.11 6.40 7.25
CA THR A 379 27.16 4.94 7.44
C THR A 379 26.39 4.52 8.70
N PRO A 380 25.95 3.25 8.81
CA PRO A 380 25.24 2.77 10.00
C PRO A 380 25.98 3.02 11.33
N ARG A 381 27.32 2.94 11.34
CA ARG A 381 28.16 3.24 12.51
C ARG A 381 28.25 4.72 12.83
N GLU A 382 28.31 5.58 11.82
CA GLU A 382 28.25 7.03 12.04
C GLU A 382 26.88 7.43 12.59
N ILE A 383 25.80 6.87 12.05
CA ILE A 383 24.45 7.04 12.57
C ILE A 383 24.38 6.62 14.04
N GLN A 384 24.96 5.46 14.39
CA GLN A 384 25.04 5.00 15.78
C GLN A 384 25.68 6.06 16.69
N GLN A 385 26.84 6.59 16.31
CA GLN A 385 27.56 7.61 17.09
C GLN A 385 26.77 8.92 17.22
N ILE A 386 26.15 9.38 16.12
CA ILE A 386 25.28 10.57 16.12
C ILE A 386 24.13 10.38 17.11
N VAL A 387 23.41 9.25 17.04
CA VAL A 387 22.27 8.96 17.90
C VAL A 387 22.68 8.86 19.39
N LEU A 388 23.84 8.26 19.69
CA LEU A 388 24.37 8.20 21.06
C LEU A 388 24.77 9.58 21.59
N SER A 389 25.44 10.39 20.76
CA SER A 389 25.88 11.75 21.12
C SER A 389 24.72 12.72 21.36
N ALA A 390 23.55 12.48 20.76
CA ALA A 390 22.33 13.24 21.00
C ALA A 390 21.75 13.09 22.42
N LYS A 391 22.39 12.30 23.31
CA LYS A 391 22.03 12.11 24.74
C LYS A 391 20.58 11.75 24.97
N MET A 392 20.07 10.90 24.08
CA MET A 392 18.67 10.59 23.95
C MET A 392 18.15 9.51 24.91
N GLY A 393 18.95 9.14 25.92
CA GLY A 393 18.68 8.05 26.86
C GLY A 393 18.61 6.67 26.20
N ILE A 394 19.17 6.52 25.00
CA ILE A 394 19.09 5.29 24.21
C ILE A 394 20.08 4.27 24.77
N ASN A 395 19.62 3.04 24.99
CA ASN A 395 20.46 1.94 25.42
C ASN A 395 21.44 1.53 24.31
N GLU A 396 22.73 1.82 24.54
CA GLU A 396 23.82 1.60 23.60
C GLU A 396 23.90 0.15 23.12
N LYS A 397 23.67 -0.84 24.00
CA LYS A 397 23.73 -2.26 23.64
C LYS A 397 22.61 -2.66 22.68
N LEU A 398 21.42 -2.09 22.84
CA LEU A 398 20.30 -2.37 21.93
C LEU A 398 20.53 -1.72 20.57
N LEU A 399 21.04 -0.48 20.56
CA LEU A 399 21.39 0.22 19.34
C LEU A 399 22.50 -0.50 18.58
N ASP A 400 23.52 -0.99 19.27
CA ASP A 400 24.61 -1.77 18.67
C ASP A 400 24.11 -3.05 17.99
N ARG A 401 23.18 -3.77 18.63
CA ARG A 401 22.54 -4.95 18.03
C ARG A 401 21.74 -4.62 16.78
N ILE A 402 20.99 -3.52 16.80
CA ILE A 402 20.21 -3.05 15.65
C ILE A 402 21.14 -2.71 14.48
N VAL A 403 22.17 -1.91 14.74
CA VAL A 403 23.14 -1.46 13.73
C VAL A 403 23.91 -2.65 13.19
N GLY A 404 24.44 -3.53 14.06
CA GLY A 404 25.14 -4.73 13.63
C GLY A 404 24.28 -5.67 12.78
N CYS A 405 23.02 -5.88 13.16
CA CYS A 405 22.09 -6.70 12.37
C CYS A 405 21.78 -6.07 11.00
N PHE A 406 21.63 -4.74 10.94
CA PHE A 406 21.46 -4.03 9.68
C PHE A 406 22.71 -4.14 8.78
N GLU A 407 23.91 -3.92 9.32
CA GLU A 407 25.16 -4.05 8.56
C GLU A 407 25.36 -5.45 8.01
N GLU A 408 25.12 -6.47 8.85
CA GLU A 408 25.15 -7.87 8.44
C GLU A 408 24.18 -8.12 7.27
N THR A 409 23.00 -7.51 7.35
CA THR A 409 21.94 -7.63 6.34
C THR A 409 22.20 -6.82 5.07
N ASP A 410 22.91 -5.69 5.12
CA ASP A 410 23.12 -4.81 3.97
C ASP A 410 24.41 -5.18 3.23
N TYR A 411 25.48 -5.49 3.98
CA TYR A 411 26.82 -5.68 3.41
C TYR A 411 27.22 -7.14 3.19
N SER A 412 26.48 -8.12 3.74
CA SER A 412 26.86 -9.52 3.60
C SER A 412 26.04 -10.29 2.57
N GLU A 413 26.69 -11.26 1.91
CA GLU A 413 26.09 -12.12 0.89
C GLU A 413 25.41 -13.38 1.46
N HIS A 414 25.56 -13.66 2.75
CA HIS A 414 24.95 -14.85 3.34
C HIS A 414 23.42 -14.74 3.39
N LEU A 415 22.77 -15.92 3.50
CA LEU A 415 21.33 -16.01 3.58
C LEU A 415 20.81 -15.39 4.89
N ILE A 416 19.92 -14.40 4.76
CA ILE A 416 19.30 -13.75 5.91
C ILE A 416 18.08 -14.56 6.35
N GLU A 417 18.26 -15.32 7.43
CA GLU A 417 17.23 -16.17 8.04
C GLU A 417 16.34 -15.39 9.01
N ARG A 418 15.22 -16.00 9.41
CA ARG A 418 14.27 -15.53 10.42
C ARG A 418 14.92 -15.02 11.71
N ARG A 419 15.98 -15.68 12.19
CA ARG A 419 16.67 -15.30 13.43
C ARG A 419 17.19 -13.85 13.40
N HIS A 420 17.65 -13.37 12.25
CA HIS A 420 18.15 -11.98 12.10
C HIS A 420 16.98 -11.00 12.20
N TYR A 421 15.86 -11.31 11.55
CA TYR A 421 14.63 -10.54 11.67
C TYR A 421 14.13 -10.46 13.13
N GLU A 422 14.14 -11.58 13.85
CA GLU A 422 13.75 -11.61 15.26
C GLU A 422 14.65 -10.74 16.13
N VAL A 423 15.97 -10.80 15.93
CA VAL A 423 16.94 -9.95 16.65
C VAL A 423 16.67 -8.48 16.36
N MET A 424 16.49 -8.10 15.10
CA MET A 424 16.19 -6.73 14.69
C MET A 424 14.90 -6.21 15.31
N TYR A 425 13.80 -6.96 15.14
CA TYR A 425 12.48 -6.56 15.60
C TYR A 425 12.42 -6.45 17.13
N LEU A 426 12.91 -7.45 17.85
CA LEU A 426 12.90 -7.43 19.32
C LEU A 426 13.78 -6.32 19.88
N SER A 427 14.96 -6.09 19.30
CA SER A 427 15.85 -5.01 19.73
C SER A 427 15.22 -3.65 19.48
N GLN A 428 14.55 -3.46 18.34
CA GLN A 428 13.79 -2.24 18.04
C GLN A 428 12.64 -2.04 19.04
N GLN A 429 11.81 -3.07 19.29
CA GLN A 429 10.70 -2.95 20.25
C GLN A 429 11.19 -2.64 21.66
N ALA A 430 12.26 -3.30 22.11
CA ALA A 430 12.87 -3.01 23.40
C ALA A 430 13.33 -1.55 23.47
N LEU A 431 14.04 -1.07 22.44
CA LEU A 431 14.52 0.31 22.35
C LEU A 431 13.38 1.34 22.40
N LEU A 432 12.26 1.02 21.77
CA LEU A 432 11.07 1.89 21.77
C LEU A 432 10.32 1.88 23.11
N SER A 433 10.39 0.78 23.85
CA SER A 433 9.70 0.62 25.15
C SER A 433 10.42 1.27 26.33
N GLU A 434 11.72 1.56 26.20
CA GLU A 434 12.51 2.25 27.23
C GLU A 434 12.24 3.77 27.31
N ARG A 435 11.42 4.30 26.39
CA ARG A 435 10.97 5.70 26.35
C ARG A 435 9.50 5.82 26.69
#